data_AF-A0AA37MYA8-F1
#
_entry.id   AF-A0AA37MYA8-F1
#
_cell.length_a   1.000
_cell.length_b   1.000
_cell.length_c   1.000
_cell.angle_alpha   90.00
_cell.angle_beta   90.00
_cell.angle_gamma   90.00
#
_symmetry.space_group_name_H-M   'P 1'
#
loop_
_entity.id
_entity.type
_entity.pdbx_description
1 polymer ?
#
loop_
_entity_poly.entity_id
_entity_poly.type
_entity_poly.pdbx_seq_one_letter_code
_entity_poly.pdbx_strand_id
1 'polypeptide(L)'
;MKTRGAIHPRVAEYAEKEAGDLAGALGLPARGYTEEEAEARRAAYGANALEGRPEDTVAHRLRRAFVNPFSVVLFVLAGISFVTDVLLASNYSRDVTTAAIILSMLLVGGSVRFVQELRSKRVADRLTGLMATTVPAWREGRWQELPSAELVVGDRVRLSAGDRVPADLRLTAAAELFVTQSVLTGESAILEKTARPLPKSENCPLAQYHNIAFMGSAVVGGSGEGIVLAVGPDTVYGGFSAGGPDRKNGFDRGANSIAWVLIRFMMVMVPLVFFLNGLTKGDWLAAFLFAISIAVGLTPELLPMIVTTCLAKGAVSMSREKTIVKNLNSIQNFGAIDILCTDKTGTLTQDQVVLEYHMDVMVLEKGILEGRKTYANMIKYIKMTASSNFGNMFSVLAASALLPFLPMMSLQLIFLNLIYDLSCTAIPWDNVDEEFLKAPRRWDASSVGSFMIWLGPTNSIFDFLTYIFMYFVFCPRFVSGGVLYNDLVNHFSGAQLAQVQAAYIALFQAGWFVESMWSQTLVIHMIRTPKIPFIQNRASAPLTLLTCTGIAVLTAIPFTPLGGLLGFAALPVSYFAYLIPCILLYMVLATSLKKAYERHYGELL
;
A
#
# COMPACT_ATOMS: atom_id res chain seq x y z
N MET A 1 -12.56 9.73 -33.31
CA MET A 1 -11.36 10.18 -32.56
C MET A 1 -11.43 11.69 -32.43
N LYS A 2 -11.68 12.23 -31.22
CA LYS A 2 -11.57 13.69 -30.98
C LYS A 2 -10.09 14.08 -31.13
N THR A 3 -9.81 15.11 -31.92
CA THR A 3 -8.53 15.83 -31.89
C THR A 3 -8.33 16.39 -30.49
N ARG A 4 -7.14 16.24 -29.90
CA ARG A 4 -6.81 16.77 -28.56
C ARG A 4 -7.16 18.26 -28.50
N GLY A 5 -7.94 18.66 -27.49
CA GLY A 5 -8.34 20.06 -27.28
C GLY A 5 -9.45 20.58 -28.22
N ALA A 6 -10.12 19.72 -28.98
CA ALA A 6 -11.25 20.14 -29.81
C ALA A 6 -12.47 20.53 -28.95
N ILE A 7 -13.02 21.71 -29.21
CA ILE A 7 -14.24 22.23 -28.56
C ILE A 7 -15.42 21.33 -28.94
N HIS A 8 -16.26 20.99 -27.96
CA HIS A 8 -17.46 20.21 -28.22
C HIS A 8 -18.41 20.96 -29.19
N PRO A 9 -19.00 20.32 -30.21
CA PRO A 9 -19.86 20.99 -31.20
C PRO A 9 -20.94 21.89 -30.59
N ARG A 10 -21.64 21.41 -29.54
CA ARG A 10 -22.58 22.22 -28.74
C ARG A 10 -21.97 23.53 -28.22
N VAL A 11 -20.76 23.49 -27.67
CA VAL A 11 -20.10 24.70 -27.13
C VAL A 11 -19.88 25.71 -28.25
N ALA A 12 -19.45 25.26 -29.44
CA ALA A 12 -19.30 26.14 -30.59
C ALA A 12 -20.65 26.71 -31.08
N GLU A 13 -21.67 25.86 -31.23
CA GLU A 13 -23.00 26.27 -31.71
C GLU A 13 -23.67 27.30 -30.80
N TYR A 14 -23.67 27.05 -29.48
CA TYR A 14 -24.34 27.92 -28.51
C TYR A 14 -23.50 29.14 -28.12
N ALA A 15 -22.21 29.20 -28.49
CA ALA A 15 -21.41 30.41 -28.35
C ALA A 15 -21.88 31.54 -29.30
N GLU A 16 -22.46 31.19 -30.45
CA GLU A 16 -22.97 32.16 -31.44
C GLU A 16 -24.39 32.66 -31.13
N LYS A 17 -25.12 31.97 -30.25
CA LYS A 17 -26.51 32.31 -29.90
C LYS A 17 -26.59 33.37 -28.81
N GLU A 18 -27.65 34.18 -28.86
CA GLU A 18 -27.97 35.13 -27.79
C GLU A 18 -28.38 34.43 -26.50
N ALA A 19 -28.05 35.05 -25.37
CA ALA A 19 -28.30 34.48 -24.05
C ALA A 19 -29.79 34.19 -23.77
N GLY A 20 -30.70 35.03 -24.30
CA GLY A 20 -32.15 34.87 -24.13
C GLY A 20 -32.71 33.62 -24.83
N ASP A 21 -32.11 33.20 -25.94
CA ASP A 21 -32.59 32.09 -26.76
C ASP A 21 -32.06 30.72 -26.30
N LEU A 22 -31.02 30.71 -25.45
CA LEU A 22 -30.37 29.48 -24.98
C LEU A 22 -31.34 28.54 -24.25
N ALA A 23 -32.18 29.10 -23.37
CA ALA A 23 -33.13 28.30 -22.59
C ALA A 23 -34.17 27.62 -23.48
N GLY A 24 -34.68 28.34 -24.49
CA GLY A 24 -35.60 27.78 -25.49
C GLY A 24 -34.93 26.74 -26.38
N ALA A 25 -33.72 27.04 -26.88
CA ALA A 25 -32.98 26.17 -27.80
C ALA A 25 -32.44 24.88 -27.16
N LEU A 26 -32.30 24.83 -25.83
CA LEU A 26 -31.93 23.62 -25.07
C LEU A 26 -33.15 22.92 -24.44
N GLY A 27 -34.34 23.51 -24.55
CA GLY A 27 -35.57 23.00 -23.93
C GLY A 27 -35.48 22.96 -22.40
N LEU A 28 -34.94 24.03 -21.80
CA LEU A 28 -34.71 24.09 -20.35
C LEU A 28 -35.97 24.52 -19.61
N PRO A 29 -36.41 23.76 -18.58
CA PRO A 29 -37.51 24.20 -17.72
C PRO A 29 -37.12 25.43 -16.89
N ALA A 30 -38.03 26.39 -16.75
CA ALA A 30 -37.78 27.64 -15.99
C ALA A 30 -37.45 27.39 -14.50
N ARG A 31 -37.97 26.28 -13.94
CA ARG A 31 -37.67 25.82 -12.58
C ARG A 31 -36.29 25.15 -12.45
N GLY A 32 -35.55 24.95 -13.53
CA GLY A 32 -34.42 24.01 -13.54
C GLY A 32 -34.88 22.56 -13.49
N TYR A 33 -33.95 21.62 -13.39
CA TYR A 33 -34.29 20.18 -13.41
C TYR A 33 -34.74 19.65 -12.05
N THR A 34 -35.61 18.64 -12.07
CA THR A 34 -35.79 17.71 -10.93
C THR A 34 -34.68 16.65 -10.92
N GLU A 35 -34.54 15.90 -9.82
CA GLU A 35 -33.52 14.86 -9.76
C GLU A 35 -33.72 13.76 -10.82
N GLU A 36 -34.97 13.39 -11.12
CA GLU A 36 -35.29 12.44 -12.20
C GLU A 36 -34.90 12.97 -13.60
N GLU A 37 -35.17 14.25 -13.86
CA GLU A 37 -34.79 14.90 -15.12
C GLU A 37 -33.25 15.02 -15.24
N ALA A 38 -32.57 15.31 -14.12
CA ALA A 38 -31.11 15.35 -14.06
C ALA A 38 -30.52 13.97 -14.33
N GLU A 39 -31.06 12.90 -13.75
CA GLU A 39 -30.65 11.51 -14.01
C GLU A 39 -30.80 11.15 -15.50
N ALA A 40 -31.92 11.54 -16.13
CA ALA A 40 -32.15 11.33 -17.56
C ALA A 40 -31.13 12.08 -18.43
N ARG A 41 -30.78 13.32 -18.07
CA ARG A 41 -29.72 14.10 -18.75
C ARG A 41 -28.34 13.48 -18.52
N ARG A 42 -28.06 12.96 -17.33
CA ARG A 42 -26.81 12.26 -16.99
C ARG A 42 -26.66 10.97 -17.81
N ALA A 43 -27.75 10.24 -18.04
CA ALA A 43 -27.77 9.07 -18.91
C ALA A 43 -27.55 9.44 -20.39
N ALA A 44 -28.09 10.57 -20.85
CA ALA A 44 -27.99 11.01 -22.24
C ALA A 44 -26.62 11.67 -22.59
N TYR A 45 -26.05 12.45 -21.68
CA TYR A 45 -24.86 13.29 -21.94
C TYR A 45 -23.64 12.93 -21.10
N GLY A 46 -23.75 11.96 -20.19
CA GLY A 46 -22.68 11.56 -19.27
C GLY A 46 -22.66 12.34 -17.96
N ALA A 47 -21.84 11.87 -17.02
CA ALA A 47 -21.62 12.50 -15.72
C ALA A 47 -20.47 13.52 -15.76
N ASN A 48 -20.53 14.55 -14.90
CA ASN A 48 -19.47 15.56 -14.79
C ASN A 48 -18.27 15.07 -13.96
N ALA A 49 -17.71 13.92 -14.35
CA ALA A 49 -16.53 13.33 -13.72
C ALA A 49 -15.41 13.15 -14.76
N LEU A 50 -14.22 13.69 -14.48
CA LEU A 50 -13.05 13.57 -15.36
C LEU A 50 -12.33 12.23 -15.22
N GLU A 51 -12.45 11.59 -14.06
CA GLU A 51 -11.89 10.27 -13.78
C GLU A 51 -13.00 9.41 -13.16
N GLY A 52 -13.64 8.57 -13.98
CA GLY A 52 -14.24 7.36 -13.46
C GLY A 52 -13.10 6.42 -13.07
N ARG A 53 -12.57 6.53 -11.85
CA ARG A 53 -11.89 5.37 -11.28
C ARG A 53 -12.98 4.30 -11.22
N PRO A 54 -12.85 3.15 -11.92
CA PRO A 54 -13.80 2.08 -11.72
C PRO A 54 -13.82 1.81 -10.22
N GLU A 55 -14.96 2.05 -9.58
CA GLU A 55 -15.08 1.73 -8.17
C GLU A 55 -14.86 0.24 -8.08
N ASP A 56 -13.69 -0.18 -7.59
CA ASP A 56 -13.43 -1.60 -7.36
C ASP A 56 -14.59 -2.12 -6.50
N THR A 57 -15.46 -2.94 -7.09
CA THR A 57 -16.62 -3.46 -6.39
C THR A 57 -16.16 -4.31 -5.21
N VAL A 58 -16.98 -4.41 -4.17
CA VAL A 58 -16.64 -5.25 -3.01
C VAL A 58 -16.36 -6.70 -3.44
N ALA A 59 -17.09 -7.19 -4.45
CA ALA A 59 -16.86 -8.51 -5.05
C ALA A 59 -15.50 -8.62 -5.77
N HIS A 60 -15.09 -7.59 -6.54
CA HIS A 60 -13.78 -7.57 -7.18
C HIS A 60 -12.64 -7.60 -6.14
N ARG A 61 -12.79 -6.86 -5.04
CA ARG A 61 -11.82 -6.84 -3.93
C ARG A 61 -11.78 -8.17 -3.18
N LEU A 62 -12.94 -8.76 -2.90
CA LEU A 62 -13.01 -10.07 -2.27
C LEU A 62 -12.28 -11.12 -3.13
N ARG A 63 -12.56 -11.14 -4.45
CA ARG A 63 -11.84 -12.03 -5.38
C ARG A 63 -10.34 -11.78 -5.33
N ARG A 64 -9.89 -10.53 -5.38
CA ARG A 64 -8.46 -10.18 -5.37
C ARG A 64 -7.76 -10.56 -4.05
N ALA A 65 -8.46 -10.46 -2.92
CA ALA A 65 -7.93 -10.82 -1.61
C ALA A 65 -7.68 -12.33 -1.47
N PHE A 66 -8.59 -13.16 -2.00
CA PHE A 66 -8.54 -14.63 -1.92
C PHE A 66 -7.91 -15.31 -3.14
N VAL A 67 -7.78 -14.62 -4.28
CA VAL A 67 -7.21 -15.14 -5.53
C VAL A 67 -5.98 -14.31 -5.91
N ASN A 68 -4.86 -14.62 -5.26
CA ASN A 68 -3.51 -14.16 -5.58
C ASN A 68 -2.60 -15.38 -5.89
N PRO A 69 -1.40 -15.18 -6.46
CA PRO A 69 -0.47 -16.28 -6.74
C PRO A 69 -0.20 -17.17 -5.52
N PHE A 70 -0.17 -16.59 -4.31
CA PHE A 70 -0.03 -17.32 -3.05
C PHE A 70 -1.19 -18.28 -2.75
N SER A 71 -2.41 -17.77 -2.72
CA SER A 71 -3.61 -18.55 -2.48
C SER A 71 -3.78 -19.62 -3.55
N VAL A 72 -3.40 -19.35 -4.81
CA VAL A 72 -3.40 -20.37 -5.86
C VAL A 72 -2.42 -21.50 -5.54
N VAL A 73 -1.18 -21.20 -5.14
CA VAL A 73 -0.21 -22.24 -4.73
C VAL A 73 -0.71 -23.01 -3.52
N LEU A 74 -1.23 -22.33 -2.49
CA LEU A 74 -1.79 -22.98 -1.31
C LEU A 74 -2.99 -23.85 -1.65
N PHE A 75 -3.83 -23.42 -2.60
CA PHE A 75 -4.97 -24.20 -3.06
C PHE A 75 -4.51 -25.44 -3.82
N VAL A 76 -3.46 -25.32 -4.64
CA VAL A 76 -2.80 -26.47 -5.29
C VAL A 76 -2.21 -27.41 -4.25
N LEU A 77 -1.52 -26.90 -3.23
CA LEU A 77 -0.93 -27.72 -2.16
C LEU A 77 -2.01 -28.42 -1.32
N ALA A 78 -3.08 -27.70 -0.97
CA ALA A 78 -4.24 -28.28 -0.30
C ALA A 78 -4.91 -29.36 -1.16
N GLY A 79 -5.01 -29.14 -2.48
CA GLY A 79 -5.53 -30.10 -3.43
C GLY A 79 -4.66 -31.36 -3.54
N ILE A 80 -3.34 -31.19 -3.65
CA ILE A 80 -2.39 -32.31 -3.67
C ILE A 80 -2.47 -33.09 -2.36
N SER A 81 -2.40 -32.42 -1.22
CA SER A 81 -2.53 -33.06 0.11
C SER A 81 -3.88 -33.76 0.26
N PHE A 82 -4.98 -33.17 -0.21
CA PHE A 82 -6.28 -33.84 -0.20
C PHE A 82 -6.27 -35.12 -1.07
N VAL A 83 -5.63 -35.09 -2.24
CA VAL A 83 -5.54 -36.25 -3.12
C VAL A 83 -4.64 -37.34 -2.52
N THR A 84 -3.46 -36.98 -1.99
CA THR A 84 -2.51 -37.95 -1.42
C THR A 84 -3.01 -38.51 -0.09
N ASP A 85 -3.49 -37.64 0.80
CA ASP A 85 -3.73 -37.97 2.20
C ASP A 85 -5.16 -38.42 2.46
N VAL A 86 -6.11 -38.15 1.55
CA VAL A 86 -7.53 -38.55 1.70
C VAL A 86 -7.99 -39.52 0.62
N LEU A 87 -7.70 -39.24 -0.67
CA LEU A 87 -8.19 -40.05 -1.78
C LEU A 87 -7.34 -41.30 -2.06
N LEU A 88 -6.01 -41.18 -2.00
CA LEU A 88 -5.06 -42.26 -2.29
C LEU A 88 -4.60 -43.03 -1.04
N ALA A 89 -4.78 -42.46 0.15
CA ALA A 89 -4.44 -43.10 1.41
C ALA A 89 -5.37 -44.29 1.72
N SER A 90 -4.77 -45.41 2.16
CA SER A 90 -5.52 -46.57 2.67
C SER A 90 -6.45 -46.16 3.83
N ASN A 91 -7.60 -46.84 3.99
CA ASN A 91 -8.69 -46.42 4.91
C ASN A 91 -8.27 -46.14 6.38
N TYR A 92 -7.09 -46.58 6.82
CA TYR A 92 -6.57 -46.39 8.18
C TYR A 92 -5.64 -45.17 8.34
N SER A 93 -5.20 -44.54 7.25
CA SER A 93 -4.23 -43.42 7.23
C SER A 93 -4.79 -42.15 6.57
N ARG A 94 -6.12 -42.01 6.48
CA ARG A 94 -6.74 -40.81 5.92
C ARG A 94 -6.56 -39.63 6.87
N ASP A 95 -5.79 -38.64 6.45
CA ASP A 95 -5.54 -37.43 7.22
C ASP A 95 -6.10 -36.20 6.48
N VAL A 96 -7.30 -35.77 6.89
CA VAL A 96 -7.94 -34.57 6.34
C VAL A 96 -7.33 -33.29 6.95
N THR A 97 -6.56 -33.43 8.02
CA THR A 97 -6.19 -32.33 8.90
C THR A 97 -5.23 -31.37 8.20
N THR A 98 -4.25 -31.88 7.43
CA THR A 98 -3.31 -31.04 6.68
C THR A 98 -4.00 -30.15 5.64
N ALA A 99 -4.88 -30.74 4.81
CA ALA A 99 -5.66 -29.99 3.83
C ALA A 99 -6.61 -28.97 4.51
N ALA A 100 -7.24 -29.34 5.62
CA ALA A 100 -8.12 -28.45 6.38
C ALA A 100 -7.35 -27.27 7.00
N ILE A 101 -6.14 -27.49 7.51
CA ILE A 101 -5.29 -26.42 8.06
C ILE A 101 -4.90 -25.44 6.96
N ILE A 102 -4.43 -25.93 5.81
CA ILE A 102 -4.07 -25.06 4.67
C ILE A 102 -5.27 -24.20 4.25
N LEU A 103 -6.46 -24.80 4.15
CA LEU A 103 -7.69 -24.07 3.79
C LEU A 103 -8.04 -23.01 4.86
N SER A 104 -7.94 -23.36 6.15
CA SER A 104 -8.21 -22.43 7.26
C SER A 104 -7.22 -21.25 7.27
N MET A 105 -5.94 -21.49 6.99
CA MET A 105 -4.93 -20.45 6.89
C MET A 105 -5.19 -19.53 5.69
N LEU A 106 -5.62 -20.09 4.56
CA LEU A 106 -6.04 -19.32 3.39
C LEU A 106 -7.25 -18.44 3.72
N LEU A 107 -8.22 -18.95 4.49
CA LEU A 107 -9.37 -18.19 4.96
C LEU A 107 -8.97 -17.05 5.90
N VAL A 108 -8.12 -17.32 6.89
CA VAL A 108 -7.64 -16.31 7.85
C VAL A 108 -6.80 -15.24 7.13
N GLY A 109 -5.82 -15.65 6.33
CA GLY A 109 -4.96 -14.73 5.57
C GLY A 109 -5.74 -13.88 4.59
N GLY A 110 -6.64 -14.48 3.79
CA GLY A 110 -7.52 -13.78 2.87
C GLY A 110 -8.46 -12.80 3.58
N SER A 111 -9.01 -13.19 4.74
CA SER A 111 -9.88 -12.32 5.55
C SER A 111 -9.12 -11.14 6.14
N VAL A 112 -7.94 -11.37 6.72
CA VAL A 112 -7.08 -10.30 7.25
C VAL A 112 -6.75 -9.31 6.13
N ARG A 113 -6.35 -9.81 4.96
CA ARG A 113 -6.03 -9.00 3.78
C ARG A 113 -7.23 -8.19 3.30
N PHE A 114 -8.40 -8.81 3.19
CA PHE A 114 -9.64 -8.14 2.80
C PHE A 114 -10.06 -7.04 3.78
N VAL A 115 -10.03 -7.34 5.10
CA VAL A 115 -10.36 -6.36 6.15
C VAL A 115 -9.40 -5.18 6.11
N GLN A 116 -8.11 -5.43 5.92
CA GLN A 116 -7.09 -4.38 5.80
C GLN A 116 -7.32 -3.50 4.56
N GLU A 117 -7.56 -4.10 3.39
CA GLU A 117 -7.84 -3.37 2.15
C GLU A 117 -9.12 -2.51 2.26
N LEU A 118 -10.17 -3.04 2.88
CA LEU A 118 -11.42 -2.29 3.12
C LEU A 118 -11.26 -1.11 4.08
N ARG A 119 -10.41 -1.26 5.12
CA ARG A 119 -10.16 -0.18 6.08
C ARG A 119 -9.40 0.96 5.41
N SER A 120 -8.32 0.64 4.69
CA SER A 120 -7.48 1.65 4.05
C SER A 120 -8.24 2.43 2.97
N LYS A 121 -9.09 1.75 2.19
CA LYS A 121 -9.91 2.45 1.18
C LYS A 121 -10.97 3.36 1.79
N ARG A 122 -11.68 2.92 2.84
CA ARG A 122 -12.69 3.76 3.52
C ARG A 122 -12.12 5.07 4.06
N VAL A 123 -10.88 5.04 4.57
CA VAL A 123 -10.19 6.25 5.03
C VAL A 123 -9.87 7.18 3.87
N ALA A 124 -9.38 6.64 2.75
CA ALA A 124 -9.12 7.40 1.53
C ALA A 124 -10.39 8.03 0.93
N ASP A 125 -11.48 7.25 0.84
CA ASP A 125 -12.75 7.70 0.26
C ASP A 125 -13.39 8.80 1.11
N ARG A 126 -13.37 8.69 2.45
CA ARG A 126 -13.85 9.74 3.35
C ARG A 126 -13.09 11.06 3.18
N LEU A 127 -11.76 10.99 3.05
CA LEU A 127 -10.94 12.17 2.83
C LEU A 127 -11.25 12.82 1.48
N THR A 128 -11.50 12.02 0.45
CA THR A 128 -11.86 12.49 -0.89
C THR A 128 -13.25 13.16 -0.90
N GLY A 129 -14.21 12.61 -0.15
CA GLY A 129 -15.57 13.17 -0.02
C GLY A 129 -15.62 14.56 0.62
N LEU A 130 -14.65 14.91 1.47
CA LEU A 130 -14.53 16.26 2.07
C LEU A 130 -14.09 17.35 1.07
N MET A 131 -13.82 16.97 -0.19
CA MET A 131 -13.14 17.81 -1.18
C MET A 131 -13.96 18.03 -2.45
N ALA A 132 -15.21 17.57 -2.47
CA ALA A 132 -16.13 17.84 -3.56
C ALA A 132 -16.29 19.37 -3.69
N THR A 133 -15.88 19.93 -4.83
CA THR A 133 -16.08 21.35 -5.10
C THR A 133 -17.57 21.53 -5.36
N THR A 134 -18.24 22.35 -4.57
CA THR A 134 -19.66 22.65 -4.77
C THR A 134 -19.82 23.90 -5.63
N VAL A 135 -20.96 24.01 -6.30
CA VAL A 135 -21.34 25.20 -7.04
C VAL A 135 -22.84 25.45 -6.83
N PRO A 136 -23.29 26.71 -6.71
CA PRO A 136 -24.70 27.03 -6.74
C PRO A 136 -25.30 26.69 -8.11
N ALA A 137 -26.26 25.78 -8.15
CA ALA A 137 -27.05 25.46 -9.33
C ALA A 137 -28.55 25.70 -9.11
N TRP A 138 -29.24 26.08 -10.19
CA TRP A 138 -30.67 26.33 -10.20
C TRP A 138 -31.44 25.02 -10.45
N ARG A 139 -32.01 24.44 -9.39
CA ARG A 139 -32.86 23.25 -9.45
C ARG A 139 -34.12 23.44 -8.62
N GLU A 140 -35.25 22.93 -9.13
CA GLU A 140 -36.56 22.99 -8.47
C GLU A 140 -37.00 24.40 -8.01
N GLY A 141 -36.64 25.44 -8.77
CA GLY A 141 -37.05 26.82 -8.53
C GLY A 141 -36.25 27.57 -7.47
N ARG A 142 -35.12 27.01 -7.01
CA ARG A 142 -34.22 27.65 -6.03
C ARG A 142 -32.75 27.39 -6.36
N TRP A 143 -31.87 28.25 -5.85
CA TRP A 143 -30.43 28.03 -5.87
C TRP A 143 -30.05 27.02 -4.78
N GLN A 144 -29.37 25.94 -5.16
CA GLN A 144 -28.92 24.88 -4.26
C GLN A 144 -27.41 24.66 -4.48
N GLU A 145 -26.65 24.52 -3.40
CA GLU A 145 -25.25 24.11 -3.47
C GLU A 145 -25.18 22.64 -3.86
N LEU A 146 -24.64 22.36 -5.04
CA LEU A 146 -24.52 21.01 -5.58
C LEU A 146 -23.05 20.65 -5.80
N PRO A 147 -22.63 19.42 -5.48
CA PRO A 147 -21.32 18.93 -5.88
C PRO A 147 -21.15 19.06 -7.40
N SER A 148 -20.01 19.60 -7.84
CA SER A 148 -19.68 19.77 -9.27
C SER A 148 -19.83 18.49 -10.08
N ALA A 149 -19.61 17.32 -9.47
CA ALA A 149 -19.80 16.01 -10.11
C ALA A 149 -21.25 15.69 -10.48
N GLU A 150 -22.22 16.28 -9.80
CA GLU A 150 -23.66 16.06 -10.02
C GLU A 150 -24.26 16.97 -11.10
N LEU A 151 -23.48 17.94 -11.59
CA LEU A 151 -23.90 18.84 -12.66
C LEU A 151 -24.18 18.06 -13.94
N VAL A 152 -25.25 18.46 -14.62
CA VAL A 152 -25.65 17.91 -15.91
C VAL A 152 -25.76 19.02 -16.95
N VAL A 153 -25.74 18.62 -18.22
CA VAL A 153 -25.94 19.56 -19.33
C VAL A 153 -27.31 20.23 -19.20
N GLY A 154 -27.29 21.56 -19.22
CA GLY A 154 -28.47 22.41 -19.07
C GLY A 154 -28.69 22.96 -17.67
N ASP A 155 -27.93 22.49 -16.66
CA ASP A 155 -27.94 23.13 -15.34
C ASP A 155 -27.49 24.59 -15.49
N ARG A 156 -28.20 25.50 -14.82
CA ARG A 156 -27.79 26.90 -14.69
C ARG A 156 -27.01 27.06 -13.40
N VAL A 157 -25.78 27.56 -13.49
CA VAL A 157 -24.85 27.70 -12.37
C VAL A 157 -24.45 29.16 -12.20
N ARG A 158 -24.06 29.53 -10.97
CA ARG A 158 -23.48 30.83 -10.64
C ARG A 158 -22.01 30.66 -10.27
N LEU A 159 -21.19 31.58 -10.77
CA LEU A 159 -19.76 31.70 -10.50
C LEU A 159 -19.50 32.99 -9.74
N SER A 160 -18.61 32.91 -8.77
CA SER A 160 -18.11 34.04 -7.97
C SER A 160 -16.59 34.06 -7.97
N ALA A 161 -16.00 35.19 -7.60
CA ALA A 161 -14.55 35.31 -7.42
C ALA A 161 -14.02 34.22 -6.45
N GLY A 162 -12.95 33.54 -6.85
CA GLY A 162 -12.37 32.41 -6.13
C GLY A 162 -12.86 31.03 -6.60
N ASP A 163 -13.95 30.96 -7.35
CA ASP A 163 -14.48 29.69 -7.86
C ASP A 163 -13.59 29.10 -8.96
N ARG A 164 -13.64 27.77 -9.08
CA ARG A 164 -13.21 27.08 -10.30
C ARG A 164 -14.41 26.79 -11.16
N VAL A 165 -14.27 27.04 -12.45
CA VAL A 165 -15.31 26.74 -13.44
C VAL A 165 -15.49 25.21 -13.51
N PRO A 166 -16.69 24.67 -13.15
CA PRO A 166 -16.87 23.25 -12.89
C PRO A 166 -17.16 22.40 -14.13
N ALA A 167 -17.54 23.03 -15.24
CA ALA A 167 -17.88 22.41 -16.52
C ALA A 167 -17.72 23.47 -17.64
N ASP A 168 -17.91 23.11 -18.91
CA ASP A 168 -17.91 24.15 -19.96
C ASP A 168 -19.27 24.86 -19.97
N LEU A 169 -19.25 26.16 -19.69
CA LEU A 169 -20.45 26.98 -19.47
C LEU A 169 -20.58 28.06 -20.55
N ARG A 170 -21.82 28.29 -21.00
CA ARG A 170 -22.18 29.49 -21.75
C ARG A 170 -22.76 30.54 -20.81
N LEU A 171 -22.10 31.69 -20.72
CA LEU A 171 -22.47 32.76 -19.79
C LEU A 171 -23.74 33.49 -20.23
N THR A 172 -24.79 33.43 -19.42
CA THR A 172 -26.03 34.18 -19.64
C THR A 172 -25.94 35.59 -19.06
N ALA A 173 -25.16 35.77 -17.99
CA ALA A 173 -24.88 37.06 -17.38
C ALA A 173 -23.43 37.09 -16.88
N ALA A 174 -22.79 38.25 -16.96
CA ALA A 174 -21.45 38.47 -16.43
C ALA A 174 -21.36 39.91 -15.94
N ALA A 175 -20.91 40.08 -14.70
CA ALA A 175 -20.61 41.37 -14.08
C ALA A 175 -19.13 41.39 -13.75
N GLU A 176 -18.34 42.06 -14.61
CA GLU A 176 -16.88 42.18 -14.49
C GLU A 176 -16.18 40.83 -14.24
N LEU A 177 -16.61 39.79 -14.96
CA LEU A 177 -16.12 38.43 -14.75
C LEU A 177 -14.73 38.26 -15.38
N PHE A 178 -13.72 38.04 -14.55
CA PHE A 178 -12.35 37.78 -14.98
C PHE A 178 -11.94 36.36 -14.66
N VAL A 179 -11.38 35.65 -15.65
CA VAL A 179 -10.92 34.27 -15.47
C VAL A 179 -9.50 34.08 -15.99
N THR A 180 -8.74 33.20 -15.34
CA THR A 180 -7.47 32.70 -15.85
C THR A 180 -7.66 31.33 -16.49
N GLN A 181 -7.13 31.16 -17.70
CA GLN A 181 -7.20 29.92 -18.48
C GLN A 181 -5.84 29.22 -18.56
N SER A 182 -4.93 29.52 -17.63
CA SER A 182 -3.56 28.99 -17.57
C SER A 182 -3.49 27.46 -17.63
N VAL A 183 -4.49 26.76 -17.09
CA VAL A 183 -4.54 25.29 -17.13
C VAL A 183 -4.83 24.73 -18.53
N LEU A 184 -5.49 25.51 -19.39
CA LEU A 184 -5.86 25.12 -20.75
C LEU A 184 -4.89 25.64 -21.80
N THR A 185 -4.45 26.89 -21.67
CA THR A 185 -3.59 27.58 -22.65
C THR A 185 -2.12 27.58 -22.27
N GLY A 186 -1.79 27.36 -20.99
CA GLY A 186 -0.44 27.55 -20.46
C GLY A 186 -0.07 29.01 -20.18
N GLU A 187 -0.93 29.96 -20.54
CA GLU A 187 -0.69 31.40 -20.37
C GLU A 187 -1.41 31.91 -19.12
N SER A 188 -0.69 32.65 -18.26
CA SER A 188 -1.25 33.24 -17.03
C SER A 188 -2.03 34.55 -17.28
N ALA A 189 -2.43 34.83 -18.52
CA ALA A 189 -3.21 36.01 -18.86
C ALA A 189 -4.59 35.96 -18.18
N ILE A 190 -5.02 37.11 -17.66
CA ILE A 190 -6.37 37.32 -17.12
C ILE A 190 -7.26 37.73 -18.29
N LEU A 191 -8.33 36.98 -18.52
CA LEU A 191 -9.27 37.20 -19.62
C LEU A 191 -10.61 37.66 -19.06
N GLU A 192 -11.13 38.76 -19.59
CA GLU A 192 -12.48 39.22 -19.31
C GLU A 192 -13.51 38.37 -20.05
N LYS A 193 -14.63 38.08 -19.39
CA LYS A 193 -15.74 37.30 -19.93
C LYS A 193 -17.03 38.10 -19.95
N THR A 194 -17.81 37.98 -21.02
CA THR A 194 -19.09 38.69 -21.21
C THR A 194 -20.19 37.76 -21.71
N ALA A 195 -21.45 38.14 -21.60
CA ALA A 195 -22.58 37.28 -22.04
C ALA A 195 -22.90 37.39 -23.55
N ARG A 196 -22.23 38.28 -24.29
CA ARG A 196 -22.55 38.61 -25.68
C ARG A 196 -22.30 37.43 -26.63
N PRO A 197 -23.07 37.27 -27.72
CA PRO A 197 -22.83 36.23 -28.71
C PRO A 197 -21.49 36.46 -29.44
N LEU A 198 -20.81 35.37 -29.80
CA LEU A 198 -19.62 35.42 -30.64
C LEU A 198 -20.02 35.58 -32.12
N PRO A 199 -19.24 36.33 -32.92
CA PRO A 199 -19.42 36.36 -34.38
C PRO A 199 -19.02 35.01 -34.99
N LYS A 200 -19.72 34.61 -36.07
CA LYS A 200 -19.42 33.40 -36.84
C LYS A 200 -17.98 33.42 -37.35
N SER A 201 -17.14 32.51 -36.84
CA SER A 201 -15.74 32.36 -37.24
C SER A 201 -15.34 30.90 -37.17
N GLU A 202 -14.73 30.37 -38.23
CA GLU A 202 -14.43 28.95 -38.38
C GLU A 202 -13.20 28.47 -37.58
N ASN A 203 -12.46 29.34 -36.88
CA ASN A 203 -11.33 28.93 -36.03
C ASN A 203 -10.93 30.00 -35.01
N CYS A 204 -11.64 30.06 -33.90
CA CYS A 204 -11.35 30.98 -32.80
C CYS A 204 -10.44 30.30 -31.75
N PRO A 205 -9.28 30.86 -31.38
CA PRO A 205 -8.49 30.39 -30.25
C PRO A 205 -9.33 30.36 -28.95
N LEU A 206 -9.03 29.43 -28.03
CA LEU A 206 -9.75 29.31 -26.75
C LEU A 206 -9.84 30.63 -25.96
N ALA A 207 -8.79 31.45 -26.00
CA ALA A 207 -8.76 32.74 -25.32
C ALA A 207 -9.81 33.74 -25.86
N GLN A 208 -10.20 33.63 -27.12
CA GLN A 208 -11.15 34.55 -27.77
C GLN A 208 -12.62 34.23 -27.47
N TYR A 209 -12.91 33.04 -26.92
CA TYR A 209 -14.24 32.68 -26.42
C TYR A 209 -14.58 33.46 -25.14
N HIS A 210 -14.90 34.75 -25.27
CA HIS A 210 -15.20 35.63 -24.15
C HIS A 210 -16.53 35.29 -23.47
N ASN A 211 -17.40 34.53 -24.11
CA ASN A 211 -18.72 34.19 -23.59
C ASN A 211 -18.88 32.74 -23.10
N ILE A 212 -17.78 31.98 -23.19
CA ILE A 212 -17.64 30.64 -22.64
C ILE A 212 -16.65 30.68 -21.48
N ALA A 213 -17.05 30.05 -20.37
CA ALA A 213 -16.16 29.71 -19.28
C ALA A 213 -15.84 28.22 -19.37
N PHE A 214 -14.57 27.87 -19.63
CA PHE A 214 -14.17 26.48 -19.77
C PHE A 214 -13.83 25.84 -18.42
N MET A 215 -14.12 24.55 -18.29
CA MET A 215 -13.81 23.75 -17.11
C MET A 215 -12.33 23.90 -16.71
N GLY A 216 -12.08 24.05 -15.40
CA GLY A 216 -10.72 24.15 -14.84
C GLY A 216 -10.12 25.57 -14.86
N SER A 217 -10.76 26.53 -15.53
CA SER A 217 -10.43 27.95 -15.42
C SER A 217 -10.69 28.45 -13.99
N ALA A 218 -9.86 29.37 -13.48
CA ALA A 218 -10.05 29.98 -12.17
C ALA A 218 -10.69 31.37 -12.31
N VAL A 219 -11.73 31.66 -11.52
CA VAL A 219 -12.39 32.97 -11.49
C VAL A 219 -11.59 33.88 -10.58
N VAL A 220 -10.97 34.91 -11.16
CA VAL A 220 -10.12 35.87 -10.45
C VAL A 220 -10.94 36.99 -9.82
N GLY A 221 -12.02 37.41 -10.48
CA GLY A 221 -12.87 38.51 -10.02
C GLY A 221 -14.22 38.54 -10.71
N GLY A 222 -15.17 39.26 -10.09
CA GLY A 222 -16.53 39.45 -10.60
C GLY A 222 -17.48 38.29 -10.30
N SER A 223 -18.62 38.29 -10.99
CA SER A 223 -19.63 37.23 -10.91
C SER A 223 -20.22 36.92 -12.27
N GLY A 224 -20.65 35.68 -12.45
CA GLY A 224 -21.25 35.23 -13.70
C GLY A 224 -22.33 34.19 -13.47
N GLU A 225 -23.28 34.13 -14.38
CA GLU A 225 -24.25 33.04 -14.47
C GLU A 225 -24.11 32.39 -15.83
N GLY A 226 -24.23 31.07 -15.89
CA GLY A 226 -24.11 30.35 -17.14
C GLY A 226 -24.81 29.01 -17.14
N ILE A 227 -25.03 28.49 -18.34
CA ILE A 227 -25.65 27.18 -18.58
C ILE A 227 -24.57 26.18 -18.96
N VAL A 228 -24.61 25.01 -18.34
CA VAL A 228 -23.69 23.90 -18.63
C VAL A 228 -23.95 23.34 -20.03
N LEU A 229 -22.93 23.36 -20.90
CA LEU A 229 -23.02 22.86 -22.28
C LEU A 229 -22.32 21.52 -22.49
N ALA A 230 -21.23 21.26 -21.77
CA ALA A 230 -20.50 20.01 -21.80
C ALA A 230 -19.98 19.67 -20.40
N VAL A 231 -19.93 18.37 -20.09
CA VAL A 231 -19.55 17.83 -18.78
C VAL A 231 -18.49 16.74 -18.92
N GLY A 232 -17.65 16.56 -17.90
CA GLY A 232 -16.70 15.46 -17.82
C GLY A 232 -15.77 15.36 -19.05
N PRO A 233 -15.64 14.19 -19.69
CA PRO A 233 -14.77 13.98 -20.86
C PRO A 233 -15.11 14.85 -22.07
N ASP A 234 -16.35 15.35 -22.14
CA ASP A 234 -16.81 16.15 -23.26
C ASP A 234 -16.41 17.62 -23.18
N THR A 235 -15.96 18.08 -22.01
CA THR A 235 -15.37 19.41 -21.86
C THR A 235 -14.03 19.53 -22.60
N VAL A 236 -13.62 20.76 -22.90
CA VAL A 236 -12.30 21.06 -23.45
C VAL A 236 -11.20 20.49 -22.52
N TYR A 237 -11.36 20.68 -21.20
CA TYR A 237 -10.47 20.13 -20.18
C TYR A 237 -10.44 18.60 -20.15
N GLY A 238 -11.59 17.96 -20.29
CA GLY A 238 -11.75 16.51 -20.39
C GLY A 238 -11.01 15.91 -21.58
N GLY A 239 -11.02 16.60 -22.72
CA GLY A 239 -10.26 16.22 -23.92
C GLY A 239 -8.74 16.23 -23.73
N PHE A 240 -8.22 17.07 -22.82
CA PHE A 240 -6.80 17.04 -22.42
C PHE A 240 -6.49 15.92 -21.43
N SER A 241 -7.44 15.59 -20.55
CA SER A 241 -7.28 14.59 -19.49
C SER A 241 -7.47 13.14 -19.98
N ALA A 242 -8.29 12.93 -21.02
CA ALA A 242 -8.60 11.60 -21.57
C ALA A 242 -7.43 10.91 -22.31
N GLY A 243 -6.29 11.60 -22.49
CA GLY A 243 -5.19 11.16 -23.37
C GLY A 243 -3.85 10.88 -22.69
N GLY A 244 -3.79 10.76 -21.36
CA GLY A 244 -2.58 10.39 -20.64
C GLY A 244 -2.74 9.03 -19.98
N PRO A 245 -2.29 7.91 -20.58
CA PRO A 245 -2.17 6.67 -19.86
C PRO A 245 -1.16 6.93 -18.74
N ASP A 246 -1.63 6.90 -17.50
CA ASP A 246 -0.80 6.62 -16.35
C ASP A 246 0.45 7.51 -16.33
N ARG A 247 0.29 8.77 -15.90
CA ARG A 247 1.44 9.49 -15.34
C ARG A 247 1.77 8.75 -14.06
N LYS A 248 2.37 7.55 -14.19
CA LYS A 248 2.80 6.65 -13.12
C LYS A 248 3.66 7.52 -12.23
N ASN A 249 3.01 7.98 -11.16
CA ASN A 249 3.60 8.85 -10.17
C ASN A 249 4.82 8.11 -9.61
N GLY A 250 5.74 8.84 -8.99
CA GLY A 250 6.96 8.25 -8.41
C GLY A 250 6.70 6.99 -7.56
N PHE A 251 5.50 6.86 -7.00
CA PHE A 251 4.99 5.71 -6.26
C PHE A 251 4.93 4.38 -7.05
N ASP A 252 4.22 4.29 -8.19
CA ASP A 252 4.09 3.03 -8.93
C ASP A 252 5.43 2.58 -9.53
N ARG A 253 6.32 3.54 -9.83
CA ARG A 253 7.70 3.22 -10.22
C ARG A 253 8.52 2.76 -9.02
N GLY A 254 8.39 3.40 -7.87
CA GLY A 254 9.13 3.08 -6.64
C GLY A 254 8.74 1.76 -6.01
N ALA A 255 7.45 1.50 -5.78
CA ALA A 255 6.97 0.23 -5.23
C ALA A 255 7.25 -0.94 -6.19
N ASN A 256 7.04 -0.74 -7.50
CA ASN A 256 7.36 -1.74 -8.50
C ASN A 256 8.87 -1.98 -8.58
N SER A 257 9.72 -0.96 -8.38
CA SER A 257 11.18 -1.16 -8.35
C SER A 257 11.63 -2.08 -7.21
N ILE A 258 11.01 -1.97 -6.02
CA ILE A 258 11.30 -2.87 -4.88
C ILE A 258 10.79 -4.27 -5.16
N ALA A 259 9.56 -4.40 -5.68
CA ALA A 259 9.01 -5.69 -6.08
C ALA A 259 9.94 -6.40 -7.06
N TRP A 260 10.51 -5.67 -8.04
CA TRP A 260 11.48 -6.22 -8.98
C TRP A 260 12.81 -6.63 -8.33
N VAL A 261 13.31 -5.93 -7.31
CA VAL A 261 14.50 -6.35 -6.56
C VAL A 261 14.26 -7.71 -5.90
N LEU A 262 13.12 -7.86 -5.23
CA LEU A 262 12.75 -9.11 -4.56
C LEU A 262 12.47 -10.24 -5.56
N ILE A 263 11.79 -9.95 -6.67
CA ILE A 263 11.54 -10.93 -7.74
C ILE A 263 12.84 -11.42 -8.37
N ARG A 264 13.80 -10.53 -8.70
CA ARG A 264 15.12 -10.92 -9.23
C ARG A 264 15.84 -11.88 -8.29
N PHE A 265 15.75 -11.63 -6.99
CA PHE A 265 16.35 -12.51 -5.98
C PHE A 265 15.65 -13.87 -5.91
N MET A 266 14.31 -13.89 -5.89
CA MET A 266 13.53 -15.13 -5.91
C MET A 266 13.80 -15.97 -7.17
N MET A 267 13.94 -15.34 -8.34
CA MET A 267 14.28 -16.04 -9.59
C MET A 267 15.61 -16.77 -9.54
N VAL A 268 16.57 -16.32 -8.73
CA VAL A 268 17.86 -17.01 -8.55
C VAL A 268 17.76 -18.09 -7.47
N MET A 269 17.15 -17.75 -6.34
CA MET A 269 17.20 -18.61 -5.15
C MET A 269 16.20 -19.76 -5.17
N VAL A 270 15.00 -19.57 -5.72
CA VAL A 270 13.98 -20.63 -5.76
C VAL A 270 14.45 -21.82 -6.61
N PRO A 271 15.01 -21.62 -7.82
CA PRO A 271 15.63 -22.72 -8.57
C PRO A 271 16.81 -23.35 -7.83
N LEU A 272 17.64 -22.53 -7.17
CA LEU A 272 18.77 -23.04 -6.40
C LEU A 272 18.31 -23.99 -5.28
N VAL A 273 17.29 -23.59 -4.50
CA VAL A 273 16.71 -24.44 -3.45
C VAL A 273 16.06 -25.70 -4.03
N PHE A 274 15.38 -25.59 -5.17
CA PHE A 274 14.75 -26.72 -5.85
C PHE A 274 15.77 -27.78 -6.25
N PHE A 275 16.81 -27.39 -7.00
CA PHE A 275 17.84 -28.33 -7.47
C PHE A 275 18.64 -28.90 -6.31
N LEU A 276 18.97 -28.07 -5.32
CA LEU A 276 19.74 -28.53 -4.18
C LEU A 276 18.97 -29.59 -3.40
N ASN A 277 17.70 -29.33 -3.05
CA ASN A 277 16.87 -30.33 -2.36
C ASN A 277 16.58 -31.58 -3.22
N GLY A 278 16.33 -31.41 -4.52
CA GLY A 278 16.08 -32.53 -5.42
C GLY A 278 17.28 -33.47 -5.52
N LEU A 279 18.50 -32.91 -5.57
CA LEU A 279 19.74 -33.68 -5.65
C LEU A 279 20.17 -34.27 -4.30
N THR A 280 19.99 -33.56 -3.19
CA THR A 280 20.42 -34.05 -1.86
C THR A 280 19.45 -35.03 -1.23
N LYS A 281 18.13 -34.83 -1.42
CA LYS A 281 17.08 -35.64 -0.76
C LYS A 281 16.42 -36.65 -1.67
N GLY A 282 16.56 -36.53 -3.00
CA GLY A 282 16.00 -37.45 -3.99
C GLY A 282 14.49 -37.32 -4.24
N ASP A 283 13.74 -36.64 -3.36
CA ASP A 283 12.31 -36.37 -3.55
C ASP A 283 12.09 -35.06 -4.33
N TRP A 284 11.96 -35.21 -5.66
CA TRP A 284 11.72 -34.11 -6.58
C TRP A 284 10.37 -33.42 -6.38
N LEU A 285 9.33 -34.15 -5.95
CA LEU A 285 8.01 -33.57 -5.74
C LEU A 285 8.01 -32.72 -4.47
N ALA A 286 8.54 -33.24 -3.37
CA ALA A 286 8.67 -32.46 -2.14
C ALA A 286 9.60 -31.25 -2.33
N ALA A 287 10.71 -31.41 -3.07
CA ALA A 287 11.60 -30.30 -3.41
C ALA A 287 10.89 -29.20 -4.23
N PHE A 288 10.06 -29.59 -5.20
CA PHE A 288 9.26 -28.65 -6.01
C PHE A 288 8.24 -27.89 -5.16
N LEU A 289 7.45 -28.60 -4.35
CA LEU A 289 6.45 -28.01 -3.47
C LEU A 289 7.08 -27.08 -2.44
N PHE A 290 8.24 -27.45 -1.90
CA PHE A 290 9.01 -26.62 -0.98
C PHE A 290 9.55 -25.35 -1.64
N ALA A 291 10.15 -25.46 -2.83
CA ALA A 291 10.67 -24.32 -3.57
C ALA A 291 9.57 -23.30 -3.91
N ILE A 292 8.40 -23.75 -4.35
CA ILE A 292 7.26 -22.86 -4.61
C ILE A 292 6.75 -22.23 -3.31
N SER A 293 6.67 -22.99 -2.22
CA SER A 293 6.24 -22.48 -0.91
C SER A 293 7.15 -21.36 -0.40
N ILE A 294 8.46 -21.50 -0.61
CA ILE A 294 9.45 -20.45 -0.30
C ILE A 294 9.21 -19.23 -1.18
N ALA A 295 9.14 -19.39 -2.51
CA ALA A 295 8.90 -18.29 -3.45
C ALA A 295 7.71 -17.41 -3.02
N VAL A 296 6.66 -18.09 -2.58
CA VAL A 296 5.42 -17.49 -2.16
C VAL A 296 5.52 -16.84 -0.79
N GLY A 297 6.11 -17.53 0.20
CA GLY A 297 6.30 -16.98 1.55
C GLY A 297 7.18 -15.72 1.58
N LEU A 298 7.99 -15.51 0.56
CA LEU A 298 8.91 -14.37 0.45
C LEU A 298 8.34 -13.18 -0.32
N THR A 299 7.25 -13.38 -1.04
CA THR A 299 6.61 -12.32 -1.81
C THR A 299 6.01 -11.31 -0.82
N PRO A 300 6.38 -10.02 -0.88
CA PRO A 300 5.90 -9.02 0.07
C PRO A 300 4.46 -8.60 -0.26
N GLU A 301 3.50 -9.48 0.00
CA GLU A 301 2.10 -9.27 -0.40
C GLU A 301 1.45 -8.07 0.28
N LEU A 302 1.88 -7.75 1.51
CA LEU A 302 1.36 -6.63 2.27
C LEU A 302 1.96 -5.27 1.88
N LEU A 303 3.00 -5.24 1.05
CA LEU A 303 3.70 -4.00 0.71
C LEU A 303 2.78 -2.92 0.10
N PRO A 304 1.95 -3.20 -0.92
CA PRO A 304 1.04 -2.19 -1.47
C PRO A 304 0.03 -1.68 -0.42
N MET A 305 -0.43 -2.56 0.47
CA MET A 305 -1.40 -2.23 1.50
C MET A 305 -0.78 -1.37 2.61
N ILE A 306 0.40 -1.74 3.11
CA ILE A 306 1.09 -0.99 4.17
C ILE A 306 1.47 0.40 3.68
N VAL A 307 1.95 0.53 2.44
CA VAL A 307 2.23 1.85 1.86
C VAL A 307 0.95 2.68 1.77
N THR A 308 -0.13 2.14 1.21
CA THR A 308 -1.41 2.86 1.12
C THR A 308 -1.92 3.27 2.51
N THR A 309 -1.73 2.43 3.52
CA THR A 309 -2.12 2.69 4.90
C THR A 309 -1.26 3.78 5.54
N CYS A 310 0.06 3.78 5.30
CA CYS A 310 0.95 4.89 5.69
C CYS A 310 0.47 6.20 5.08
N LEU A 311 0.21 6.24 3.77
CA LEU A 311 -0.28 7.44 3.08
C LEU A 311 -1.65 7.89 3.62
N ALA A 312 -2.59 6.97 3.80
CA ALA A 312 -3.91 7.28 4.36
C ALA A 312 -3.81 7.84 5.79
N LYS A 313 -2.99 7.23 6.65
CA LYS A 313 -2.73 7.72 8.01
C LYS A 313 -2.05 9.09 7.99
N GLY A 314 -1.09 9.32 7.10
CA GLY A 314 -0.47 10.61 6.86
C GLY A 314 -1.49 11.68 6.47
N ALA A 315 -2.40 11.36 5.55
CA ALA A 315 -3.46 12.28 5.11
C ALA A 315 -4.42 12.65 6.24
N VAL A 316 -4.83 11.67 7.07
CA VAL A 316 -5.67 11.93 8.25
C VAL A 316 -4.95 12.81 9.26
N SER A 317 -3.66 12.56 9.50
CA SER A 317 -2.82 13.36 10.40
C SER A 317 -2.73 14.81 9.93
N MET A 318 -2.43 15.02 8.63
CA MET A 318 -2.38 16.35 8.01
C MET A 318 -3.73 17.07 8.05
N SER A 319 -4.83 16.35 7.85
CA SER A 319 -6.18 16.92 7.91
C SER A 319 -6.54 17.44 9.30
N ARG A 320 -6.09 16.77 10.38
CA ARG A 320 -6.23 17.29 11.75
C ARG A 320 -5.45 18.59 11.96
N GLU A 321 -4.35 18.75 11.25
CA GLU A 321 -3.55 19.98 11.21
C GLU A 321 -4.05 20.98 10.14
N LYS A 322 -5.27 20.82 9.63
CA LYS A 322 -5.91 21.69 8.61
C LYS A 322 -5.25 21.68 7.21
N THR A 323 -4.33 20.74 6.93
CA THR A 323 -3.80 20.51 5.58
C THR A 323 -4.54 19.35 4.92
N ILE A 324 -5.32 19.63 3.87
CA ILE A 324 -6.12 18.61 3.18
C ILE A 324 -5.41 18.16 1.90
N VAL A 325 -5.09 16.86 1.81
CA VAL A 325 -4.39 16.28 0.67
C VAL A 325 -5.36 15.65 -0.33
N LYS A 326 -5.47 16.24 -1.53
CA LYS A 326 -6.38 15.76 -2.61
C LYS A 326 -6.02 14.39 -3.16
N ASN A 327 -4.73 14.08 -3.16
CA ASN A 327 -4.18 12.87 -3.76
C ASN A 327 -3.16 12.27 -2.79
N LEU A 328 -3.45 11.09 -2.25
CA LEU A 328 -2.60 10.40 -1.26
C LEU A 328 -1.15 10.27 -1.71
N ASN A 329 -0.91 10.10 -3.02
CA ASN A 329 0.44 9.99 -3.57
C ASN A 329 1.25 11.30 -3.44
N SER A 330 0.57 12.45 -3.30
CA SER A 330 1.22 13.76 -3.13
C SER A 330 1.89 13.92 -1.78
N ILE A 331 1.56 13.09 -0.78
CA ILE A 331 2.20 13.10 0.55
C ILE A 331 3.70 12.82 0.44
N GLN A 332 4.10 11.96 -0.50
CA GLN A 332 5.52 11.70 -0.77
C GLN A 332 6.20 12.95 -1.33
N ASN A 333 5.54 13.66 -2.24
CA ASN A 333 6.05 14.92 -2.78
C ASN A 333 6.22 15.95 -1.67
N PHE A 334 5.25 16.05 -0.74
CA PHE A 334 5.36 16.89 0.47
C PHE A 334 6.62 16.56 1.30
N GLY A 335 6.92 15.27 1.51
CA GLY A 335 8.13 14.85 2.20
C GLY A 335 9.43 15.19 1.46
N ALA A 336 9.36 15.29 0.14
CA ALA A 336 10.49 15.56 -0.75
C ALA A 336 10.69 17.05 -1.08
N ILE A 337 9.81 17.96 -0.61
CA ILE A 337 9.92 19.40 -0.90
C ILE A 337 11.25 19.94 -0.36
N ASP A 338 12.05 20.47 -1.28
CA ASP A 338 13.29 21.21 -1.04
C ASP A 338 13.11 22.72 -1.29
N ILE A 339 12.21 23.09 -2.21
CA ILE A 339 11.86 24.48 -2.54
C ILE A 339 10.35 24.68 -2.42
N LEU A 340 9.94 25.61 -1.56
CA LEU A 340 8.53 26.02 -1.42
C LEU A 340 8.34 27.41 -2.05
N CYS A 341 7.71 27.46 -3.22
CA CYS A 341 7.28 28.71 -3.83
C CYS A 341 5.85 29.02 -3.38
N THR A 342 5.65 30.11 -2.65
CA THR A 342 4.31 30.57 -2.23
C THR A 342 3.93 31.83 -2.96
N ASP A 343 2.66 31.95 -3.36
CA ASP A 343 2.12 33.24 -3.77
C ASP A 343 2.04 34.16 -2.55
N LYS A 344 2.22 35.47 -2.73
CA LYS A 344 2.15 36.43 -1.63
C LYS A 344 0.70 36.62 -1.21
N THR A 345 -0.15 36.98 -2.18
CA THR A 345 -1.52 37.41 -1.91
C THR A 345 -2.42 36.20 -1.68
N GLY A 346 -3.20 36.19 -0.59
CA GLY A 346 -4.12 35.09 -0.26
C GLY A 346 -3.47 33.82 0.31
N THR A 347 -2.13 33.70 0.28
CA THR A 347 -1.39 32.57 0.91
C THR A 347 -0.51 33.04 2.07
N LEU A 348 0.36 34.03 1.85
CA LEU A 348 1.12 34.66 2.94
C LEU A 348 0.33 35.79 3.60
N THR A 349 -0.57 36.43 2.85
CA THR A 349 -1.47 37.47 3.33
C THR A 349 -2.91 36.96 3.38
N GLN A 350 -3.72 37.46 4.32
CA GLN A 350 -5.15 37.07 4.45
C GLN A 350 -6.07 37.75 3.43
N ASP A 351 -5.50 38.44 2.43
CA ASP A 351 -6.22 39.26 1.45
C ASP A 351 -7.22 40.26 2.07
N GLN A 352 -6.93 40.67 3.31
CA GLN A 352 -7.65 41.67 4.08
C GLN A 352 -6.63 42.64 4.69
N VAL A 353 -6.92 43.94 4.62
CA VAL A 353 -6.08 44.97 5.25
C VAL A 353 -6.49 45.07 6.72
N VAL A 354 -5.79 44.36 7.59
CA VAL A 354 -6.03 44.34 9.04
C VAL A 354 -4.72 44.66 9.77
N LEU A 355 -4.76 45.55 10.76
CA LEU A 355 -3.61 45.92 11.57
C LEU A 355 -3.57 45.05 12.84
N GLU A 356 -3.00 43.84 12.76
CA GLU A 356 -2.63 43.05 13.93
C GLU A 356 -1.61 41.94 13.61
N TYR A 357 -0.94 41.42 14.65
CA TYR A 357 0.29 40.63 14.57
C TYR A 357 0.06 39.20 14.02
N HIS A 358 0.90 38.85 13.04
CA HIS A 358 1.31 37.53 12.50
C HIS A 358 0.27 36.41 12.20
N MET A 359 0.37 35.90 10.97
CA MET A 359 -0.28 34.68 10.46
C MET A 359 0.50 33.41 10.80
N ASP A 360 -0.21 32.31 11.05
CA ASP A 360 0.35 30.99 11.36
C ASP A 360 0.55 30.12 10.10
N VAL A 361 1.68 30.28 9.41
CA VAL A 361 2.09 29.46 8.24
C VAL A 361 2.53 28.05 8.66
N MET A 362 2.54 27.74 9.96
CA MET A 362 3.00 26.45 10.50
C MET A 362 2.14 25.26 10.03
N VAL A 363 0.94 25.50 9.51
CA VAL A 363 0.09 24.45 8.92
C VAL A 363 0.79 23.73 7.77
N LEU A 364 1.47 24.47 6.87
CA LEU A 364 2.22 23.87 5.75
C LEU A 364 3.46 23.11 6.24
N GLU A 365 4.17 23.65 7.24
CA GLU A 365 5.30 22.99 7.86
C GLU A 365 4.88 21.66 8.49
N LYS A 366 3.79 21.64 9.26
CA LYS A 366 3.22 20.41 9.83
C LYS A 366 2.85 19.40 8.75
N GLY A 367 2.28 19.87 7.63
CA GLY A 367 2.04 19.03 6.45
C GLY A 367 3.32 18.40 5.89
N ILE A 368 4.40 19.17 5.76
CA ILE A 368 5.70 18.67 5.30
C ILE A 368 6.27 17.65 6.30
N LEU A 369 6.23 17.95 7.60
CA LEU A 369 6.72 17.06 8.66
C LEU A 369 5.97 15.73 8.70
N GLU A 370 4.64 15.75 8.58
CA GLU A 370 3.83 14.53 8.49
C GLU A 370 4.12 13.74 7.20
N GLY A 371 4.46 14.43 6.10
CA GLY A 371 4.91 13.80 4.86
C GLY A 371 6.22 13.05 5.05
N ARG A 372 7.20 13.67 5.71
CA ARG A 372 8.50 13.07 6.06
C ARG A 372 8.35 11.88 7.02
N LYS A 373 7.46 11.97 8.02
CA LYS A 373 7.15 10.84 8.93
C LYS A 373 6.57 9.65 8.17
N THR A 374 5.62 9.92 7.27
CA THR A 374 4.97 8.91 6.43
C THR A 374 5.99 8.21 5.54
N TYR A 375 6.88 8.97 4.91
CA TYR A 375 8.00 8.45 4.12
C TYR A 375 8.91 7.52 4.94
N ALA A 376 9.36 7.98 6.11
CA ALA A 376 10.24 7.20 6.98
C ALA A 376 9.62 5.85 7.38
N ASN A 377 8.34 5.83 7.78
CA ASN A 377 7.66 4.61 8.19
C ASN A 377 7.48 3.61 7.03
N MET A 378 7.26 4.09 5.80
CA MET A 378 7.24 3.22 4.62
C MET A 378 8.60 2.55 4.39
N ILE A 379 9.69 3.33 4.45
CA ILE A 379 11.04 2.80 4.21
C ILE A 379 11.49 1.84 5.30
N LYS A 380 11.18 2.11 6.58
CA LYS A 380 11.40 1.17 7.69
C LYS A 380 10.81 -0.20 7.39
N TYR A 381 9.52 -0.24 7.02
CA TYR A 381 8.83 -1.49 6.69
C TYR A 381 9.52 -2.22 5.53
N ILE A 382 9.79 -1.52 4.42
CA ILE A 382 10.43 -2.10 3.24
C ILE A 382 11.78 -2.74 3.59
N LYS A 383 12.65 -2.02 4.29
CA LYS A 383 13.99 -2.51 4.67
C LYS A 383 13.90 -3.67 5.65
N MET A 384 12.97 -3.62 6.61
CA MET A 384 12.73 -4.70 7.57
C MET A 384 12.29 -5.99 6.89
N THR A 385 11.23 -5.93 6.09
CA THR A 385 10.66 -7.09 5.42
C THR A 385 11.64 -7.67 4.40
N ALA A 386 12.33 -6.84 3.62
CA ALA A 386 13.32 -7.31 2.66
C ALA A 386 14.50 -8.03 3.35
N SER A 387 15.05 -7.44 4.42
CA SER A 387 16.15 -8.05 5.17
C SER A 387 15.75 -9.36 5.84
N SER A 388 14.56 -9.40 6.46
CA SER A 388 14.03 -10.58 7.15
C SER A 388 13.79 -11.74 6.18
N ASN A 389 13.09 -11.47 5.08
CA ASN A 389 12.78 -12.48 4.05
C ASN A 389 14.06 -13.03 3.41
N PHE A 390 15.05 -12.17 3.15
CA PHE A 390 16.36 -12.61 2.64
C PHE A 390 17.07 -13.52 3.63
N GLY A 391 17.16 -13.12 4.90
CA GLY A 391 17.83 -13.90 5.94
C GLY A 391 17.22 -15.29 6.07
N ASN A 392 15.89 -15.38 6.18
CA ASN A 392 15.17 -16.66 6.26
C ASN A 392 15.47 -17.56 5.08
N MET A 393 15.44 -17.01 3.86
CA MET A 393 15.69 -17.79 2.67
C MET A 393 17.12 -18.33 2.63
N PHE A 394 18.11 -17.52 3.00
CA PHE A 394 19.51 -17.95 3.07
C PHE A 394 19.69 -19.08 4.10
N SER A 395 19.03 -18.96 5.26
CA SER A 395 19.03 -19.98 6.31
C SER A 395 18.40 -21.29 5.84
N VAL A 396 17.23 -21.21 5.18
CA VAL A 396 16.54 -22.37 4.59
C VAL A 396 17.41 -23.06 3.56
N LEU A 397 18.04 -22.30 2.65
CA LEU A 397 18.88 -22.84 1.59
C LEU A 397 20.04 -23.66 2.16
N ALA A 398 20.78 -23.08 3.10
CA ALA A 398 21.93 -23.74 3.69
C ALA A 398 21.53 -24.90 4.62
N ALA A 399 20.45 -24.77 5.39
CA ALA A 399 19.94 -25.88 6.19
C ALA A 399 19.44 -27.04 5.32
N SER A 400 18.82 -26.73 4.18
CA SER A 400 18.39 -27.74 3.20
C SER A 400 19.55 -28.51 2.56
N ALA A 401 20.73 -27.88 2.48
CA ALA A 401 21.94 -28.51 1.98
C ALA A 401 22.64 -29.39 3.01
N LEU A 402 22.60 -28.98 4.29
CA LEU A 402 23.38 -29.60 5.36
C LEU A 402 22.59 -30.62 6.19
N LEU A 403 21.26 -30.49 6.26
CA LEU A 403 20.42 -31.37 7.06
C LEU A 403 19.82 -32.50 6.23
N PRO A 404 19.69 -33.71 6.81
CA PRO A 404 19.10 -34.88 6.14
C PRO A 404 17.57 -34.77 5.99
N PHE A 405 16.94 -33.77 6.60
CA PHE A 405 15.50 -33.52 6.58
C PHE A 405 15.20 -32.05 6.24
N LEU A 406 13.91 -31.71 6.07
CA LEU A 406 13.49 -30.32 5.83
C LEU A 406 13.56 -29.51 7.14
N PRO A 407 14.29 -28.37 7.16
CA PRO A 407 14.50 -27.60 8.38
C PRO A 407 13.21 -27.03 8.97
N MET A 408 12.24 -26.69 8.13
CA MET A 408 10.88 -26.29 8.49
C MET A 408 9.94 -26.71 7.37
N MET A 409 8.72 -27.10 7.73
CA MET A 409 7.69 -27.41 6.74
C MET A 409 7.19 -26.12 6.07
N SER A 410 6.75 -26.23 4.81
CA SER A 410 6.14 -25.10 4.08
C SER A 410 5.02 -24.42 4.87
N LEU A 411 4.17 -25.21 5.52
CA LEU A 411 3.04 -24.73 6.31
C LEU A 411 3.49 -23.91 7.53
N GLN A 412 4.53 -24.36 8.22
CA GLN A 412 5.12 -23.68 9.37
C GLN A 412 5.76 -22.34 8.95
N LEU A 413 6.48 -22.31 7.82
CA LEU A 413 7.05 -21.07 7.26
C LEU A 413 5.98 -20.04 6.90
N ILE A 414 4.90 -20.49 6.26
CA ILE A 414 3.79 -19.62 5.86
C ILE A 414 3.07 -19.05 7.09
N PHE A 415 2.87 -19.89 8.11
CA PHE A 415 2.23 -19.47 9.35
C PHE A 415 3.09 -18.43 10.11
N LEU A 416 4.40 -18.66 10.17
CA LEU A 416 5.37 -17.71 10.73
C LEU A 416 5.27 -16.35 10.02
N ASN A 417 5.34 -16.36 8.69
CA ASN A 417 5.32 -15.13 7.88
C ASN A 417 4.01 -14.37 8.04
N LEU A 418 2.86 -15.06 8.09
CA LEU A 418 1.55 -14.41 8.31
C LEU A 418 1.52 -13.58 9.59
N ILE A 419 2.11 -14.09 10.68
CA ILE A 419 2.09 -13.44 11.98
C ILE A 419 3.11 -12.29 12.05
N TYR A 420 4.28 -12.51 11.45
CA TYR A 420 5.27 -11.45 11.26
C TYR A 420 4.68 -10.27 10.47
N ASP A 421 4.00 -10.55 9.38
CA ASP A 421 3.33 -9.59 8.53
C ASP A 421 2.23 -8.83 9.27
N LEU A 422 1.44 -9.53 10.10
CA LEU A 422 0.46 -8.90 10.98
C LEU A 422 1.13 -7.94 11.98
N SER A 423 2.30 -8.29 12.51
CA SER A 423 3.06 -7.42 13.42
C SER A 423 3.56 -6.16 12.72
N CYS A 424 3.92 -6.25 11.44
CA CYS A 424 4.34 -5.11 10.62
C CYS A 424 3.22 -4.11 10.33
N THR A 425 1.94 -4.50 10.47
CA THR A 425 0.80 -3.59 10.24
C THR A 425 0.79 -2.39 11.18
N ALA A 426 1.50 -2.43 12.31
CA ALA A 426 1.61 -1.32 13.24
C ALA A 426 2.67 -0.27 12.85
N ILE A 427 3.55 -0.56 11.90
CA ILE A 427 4.63 0.35 11.46
C ILE A 427 4.12 1.72 10.96
N PRO A 428 2.95 1.87 10.30
CA PRO A 428 2.40 3.19 9.96
C PRO A 428 2.22 4.12 11.17
N TRP A 429 1.94 3.56 12.36
CA TRP A 429 1.77 4.30 13.61
C TRP A 429 3.08 4.55 14.36
N ASP A 430 4.20 4.19 13.75
CA ASP A 430 5.48 4.28 14.40
C ASP A 430 6.05 5.69 14.51
N ASN A 431 6.86 5.91 15.55
CA ASN A 431 7.55 7.17 15.80
C ASN A 431 8.83 7.29 14.95
N VAL A 432 9.09 8.49 14.43
CA VAL A 432 10.25 8.80 13.58
C VAL A 432 11.16 9.77 14.32
N ASP A 433 12.47 9.56 14.22
CA ASP A 433 13.47 10.42 14.86
C ASP A 433 13.43 11.85 14.30
N GLU A 434 13.50 12.85 15.18
CA GLU A 434 13.45 14.26 14.78
C GLU A 434 14.58 14.66 13.83
N GLU A 435 15.78 14.08 13.99
CA GLU A 435 16.91 14.28 13.08
C GLU A 435 16.57 13.90 11.63
N PHE A 436 15.80 12.83 11.44
CA PHE A 436 15.37 12.38 10.12
C PHE A 436 14.38 13.35 9.47
N LEU A 437 13.62 14.09 10.27
CA LEU A 437 12.61 15.04 9.79
C LEU A 437 13.19 16.39 9.36
N LYS A 438 14.48 16.67 9.61
CA LYS A 438 15.10 17.98 9.32
C LYS A 438 15.40 18.19 7.84
N ALA A 439 15.80 17.14 7.13
CA ALA A 439 16.20 17.21 5.72
C ALA A 439 15.13 16.63 4.77
N PRO A 440 15.00 17.14 3.53
CA PRO A 440 14.14 16.56 2.51
C PRO A 440 14.66 15.17 2.09
N ARG A 441 13.73 14.25 1.82
CA ARG A 441 14.06 12.87 1.45
C ARG A 441 13.48 12.53 0.09
N ARG A 442 14.33 12.02 -0.80
CA ARG A 442 13.89 11.49 -2.10
C ARG A 442 13.80 9.98 -2.01
N TRP A 443 12.78 9.44 -2.68
CA TRP A 443 12.60 8.00 -2.78
C TRP A 443 13.80 7.36 -3.48
N ASP A 444 14.48 6.45 -2.78
CA ASP A 444 15.57 5.66 -3.35
C ASP A 444 15.44 4.17 -3.00
N ALA A 445 15.11 3.38 -4.00
CA ALA A 445 14.99 1.92 -3.88
C ALA A 445 16.33 1.19 -3.97
N SER A 446 17.40 1.86 -4.44
CA SER A 446 18.71 1.22 -4.61
C SER A 446 19.34 0.83 -3.27
N SER A 447 19.13 1.64 -2.23
CA SER A 447 19.58 1.39 -0.87
C SER A 447 18.96 0.14 -0.22
N VAL A 448 17.82 -0.36 -0.72
CA VAL A 448 17.17 -1.56 -0.17
C VAL A 448 18.00 -2.81 -0.46
N GLY A 449 18.60 -2.89 -1.66
CA GLY A 449 19.44 -4.03 -2.04
C GLY A 449 20.72 -4.11 -1.20
N SER A 450 21.43 -2.98 -1.04
CA SER A 450 22.63 -2.91 -0.19
C SER A 450 22.31 -3.22 1.27
N PHE A 451 21.19 -2.71 1.78
CA PHE A 451 20.73 -2.97 3.14
C PHE A 451 20.44 -4.46 3.37
N MET A 452 19.76 -5.10 2.42
CA MET A 452 19.43 -6.52 2.48
C MET A 452 20.68 -7.41 2.53
N ILE A 453 21.70 -7.11 1.72
CA ILE A 453 22.97 -7.86 1.69
C ILE A 453 23.74 -7.68 3.01
N TRP A 454 23.68 -6.50 3.63
CA TRP A 454 24.39 -6.22 4.87
C TRP A 454 23.71 -6.80 6.11
N LEU A 455 22.39 -6.60 6.25
CA LEU A 455 21.67 -7.01 7.46
C LEU A 455 21.03 -8.38 7.34
N GLY A 456 20.68 -8.85 6.14
CA GLY A 456 20.06 -10.15 5.93
C GLY A 456 20.86 -11.33 6.49
N PRO A 457 22.19 -11.44 6.22
CA PRO A 457 23.02 -12.50 6.77
C PRO A 457 23.10 -12.51 8.30
N THR A 458 22.85 -11.38 8.96
CA THR A 458 22.84 -11.29 10.43
C THR A 458 21.84 -12.26 11.04
N ASN A 459 20.64 -12.34 10.46
CA ASN A 459 19.61 -13.25 10.93
C ASN A 459 20.07 -14.70 10.75
N SER A 460 20.63 -15.00 9.58
CA SER A 460 21.07 -16.35 9.24
C SER A 460 22.20 -16.88 10.12
N ILE A 461 23.07 -16.03 10.65
CA ILE A 461 24.12 -16.45 11.60
C ILE A 461 23.51 -17.13 12.83
N PHE A 462 22.41 -16.58 13.37
CA PHE A 462 21.75 -17.13 14.55
C PHE A 462 20.81 -18.29 14.21
N ASP A 463 20.24 -18.31 13.01
CA ASP A 463 19.58 -19.49 12.47
C ASP A 463 20.57 -20.68 12.42
N PHE A 464 21.79 -20.48 11.88
CA PHE A 464 22.83 -21.52 11.85
C PHE A 464 23.28 -21.97 13.23
N LEU A 465 23.47 -21.03 14.15
CA LEU A 465 23.82 -21.36 15.53
C LEU A 465 22.74 -22.26 16.15
N THR A 466 21.47 -21.93 15.88
CA THR A 466 20.32 -22.70 16.35
C THR A 466 20.24 -24.06 15.68
N TYR A 467 20.53 -24.17 14.39
CA TYR A 467 20.61 -25.46 13.70
C TYR A 467 21.68 -26.37 14.28
N ILE A 468 22.88 -25.82 14.50
CA ILE A 468 24.01 -26.57 15.09
C ILE A 468 23.63 -27.02 16.50
N PHE A 469 23.09 -26.12 17.32
CA PHE A 469 22.68 -26.45 18.68
C PHE A 469 21.54 -27.49 18.72
N MET A 470 20.51 -27.34 17.89
CA MET A 470 19.41 -28.30 17.79
C MET A 470 19.88 -29.67 17.31
N TYR A 471 20.64 -29.73 16.22
CA TYR A 471 21.07 -30.99 15.62
C TYR A 471 22.10 -31.74 16.48
N PHE A 472 23.12 -31.06 17.02
CA PHE A 472 24.21 -31.77 17.71
C PHE A 472 23.99 -31.93 19.21
N VAL A 473 23.19 -31.07 19.84
CA VAL A 473 23.08 -31.05 21.32
C VAL A 473 21.67 -31.35 21.77
N PHE A 474 20.68 -30.59 21.32
CA PHE A 474 19.37 -30.59 21.96
C PHE A 474 18.48 -31.76 21.52
N CYS A 475 18.31 -31.99 20.22
CA CYS A 475 17.51 -33.10 19.71
C CYS A 475 18.11 -34.46 20.12
N PRO A 476 19.44 -34.68 20.08
CA PRO A 476 20.02 -35.92 20.58
C PRO A 476 19.75 -36.14 22.06
N ARG A 477 19.90 -35.11 22.89
CA ARG A 477 19.72 -35.20 24.34
C ARG A 477 18.28 -35.53 24.75
N PHE A 478 17.28 -34.94 24.10
CA PHE A 478 15.89 -35.03 24.52
C PHE A 478 15.07 -36.09 23.77
N VAL A 479 15.50 -36.52 22.57
CA VAL A 479 14.70 -37.44 21.74
C VAL A 479 15.37 -38.81 21.61
N SER A 480 16.67 -38.87 21.31
CA SER A 480 17.36 -40.12 20.93
C SER A 480 18.39 -40.63 21.94
N GLY A 481 18.51 -39.99 23.11
CA GLY A 481 19.45 -40.40 24.16
C GLY A 481 20.93 -40.17 23.84
N GLY A 482 21.24 -39.24 22.94
CA GLY A 482 22.61 -38.87 22.54
C GLY A 482 23.01 -39.29 21.12
N VAL A 483 22.14 -40.00 20.40
CA VAL A 483 22.41 -40.48 19.03
C VAL A 483 22.04 -39.40 18.00
N LEU A 484 22.94 -39.12 17.04
CA LEU A 484 22.66 -38.17 15.94
C LEU A 484 21.66 -38.74 14.95
N TYR A 485 20.97 -37.86 14.21
CA TYR A 485 19.92 -38.26 13.27
C TYR A 485 20.37 -39.33 12.26
N ASN A 486 21.57 -39.16 11.70
CA ASN A 486 22.12 -40.09 10.70
C ASN A 486 22.41 -41.49 11.26
N ASP A 487 22.67 -41.60 12.57
CA ASP A 487 23.00 -42.86 13.25
C ASP A 487 21.79 -43.53 13.89
N LEU A 488 20.60 -42.92 13.82
CA LEU A 488 19.37 -43.48 14.38
C LEU A 488 19.03 -44.85 13.81
N VAL A 489 19.29 -45.05 12.51
CA VAL A 489 19.03 -46.31 11.80
C VAL A 489 19.86 -47.46 12.36
N ASN A 490 21.02 -47.16 12.96
CA ASN A 490 21.89 -48.16 13.57
C ASN A 490 21.47 -48.55 14.99
N HIS A 491 20.64 -47.73 15.66
CA HIS A 491 20.27 -47.88 17.07
C HIS A 491 18.79 -48.24 17.29
N PHE A 492 17.91 -47.85 16.37
CA PHE A 492 16.48 -48.08 16.44
C PHE A 492 16.02 -48.79 15.17
N SER A 493 15.03 -49.68 15.29
CA SER A 493 14.48 -50.42 14.15
C SER A 493 12.94 -50.46 14.18
N GLY A 494 12.33 -50.68 13.00
CA GLY A 494 10.88 -50.77 12.85
C GLY A 494 10.13 -49.48 13.22
N ALA A 495 8.97 -49.62 13.87
CA ALA A 495 8.10 -48.50 14.22
C ALA A 495 8.76 -47.49 15.19
N GLN A 496 9.69 -47.93 16.02
CA GLN A 496 10.40 -47.08 16.98
C GLN A 496 11.33 -46.08 16.27
N LEU A 497 12.02 -46.51 15.20
CA LEU A 497 12.86 -45.63 14.39
C LEU A 497 12.04 -44.48 13.79
N ALA A 498 10.88 -44.81 13.20
CA ALA A 498 10.01 -43.82 12.59
C ALA A 498 9.48 -42.80 13.61
N GLN A 499 9.10 -43.25 14.81
CA GLN A 499 8.65 -42.35 15.89
C GLN A 499 9.77 -41.42 16.38
N VAL A 500 10.98 -41.95 16.61
CA VAL A 500 12.13 -41.16 17.07
C VAL A 500 12.55 -40.16 16.00
N GLN A 501 12.59 -40.55 14.72
CA GLN A 501 12.88 -39.64 13.61
C GLN A 501 11.85 -38.52 13.49
N ALA A 502 10.55 -38.85 13.57
CA ALA A 502 9.47 -37.86 13.50
C ALA A 502 9.54 -36.87 14.67
N ALA A 503 9.74 -37.36 15.90
CA ALA A 503 9.89 -36.52 17.09
C ALA A 503 11.13 -35.62 17.02
N TYR A 504 12.24 -36.14 16.46
CA TYR A 504 13.47 -35.39 16.27
C TYR A 504 13.26 -34.22 15.30
N ILE A 505 12.63 -34.48 14.16
CA ILE A 505 12.29 -33.47 13.16
C ILE A 505 11.33 -32.43 13.76
N ALA A 506 10.26 -32.88 14.42
CA ALA A 506 9.25 -32.02 15.02
C ALA A 506 9.82 -31.07 16.09
N LEU A 507 10.78 -31.56 16.90
CA LEU A 507 11.45 -30.74 17.91
C LEU A 507 12.42 -29.74 17.28
N PHE A 508 13.18 -30.14 16.26
CA PHE A 508 14.08 -29.26 15.52
C PHE A 508 13.29 -28.12 14.86
N GLN A 509 12.20 -28.46 14.17
CA GLN A 509 11.32 -27.51 13.50
C GLN A 509 10.67 -26.54 14.49
N ALA A 510 10.21 -27.03 15.66
CA ALA A 510 9.65 -26.19 16.71
C ALA A 510 10.69 -25.21 17.27
N GLY A 511 11.91 -25.67 17.54
CA GLY A 511 13.00 -24.85 18.07
C GLY A 511 13.34 -23.70 17.13
N TRP A 512 13.56 -24.01 15.86
CA TRP A 512 13.83 -22.98 14.86
C TRP A 512 12.64 -22.04 14.63
N PHE A 513 11.41 -22.56 14.60
CA PHE A 513 10.19 -21.74 14.47
C PHE A 513 10.08 -20.67 15.56
N VAL A 514 10.32 -21.06 16.84
CA VAL A 514 10.26 -20.11 17.96
C VAL A 514 11.43 -19.12 17.89
N GLU A 515 12.64 -19.57 17.56
CA GLU A 515 13.80 -18.68 17.44
C GLU A 515 13.63 -17.65 16.32
N SER A 516 13.23 -18.11 15.12
CA SER A 516 12.94 -17.24 13.97
C SER A 516 11.88 -16.20 14.29
N MET A 517 10.84 -16.55 15.05
CA MET A 517 9.83 -15.56 15.43
C MET A 517 10.42 -14.47 16.33
N TRP A 518 11.26 -14.83 17.31
CA TRP A 518 11.89 -13.87 18.20
C TRP A 518 12.87 -12.97 17.43
N SER A 519 13.76 -13.56 16.62
CA SER A 519 14.77 -12.81 15.87
C SER A 519 14.14 -11.85 14.84
N GLN A 520 13.16 -12.31 14.06
CA GLN A 520 12.46 -11.48 13.08
C GLN A 520 11.61 -10.40 13.73
N THR A 521 10.93 -10.70 14.84
CA THR A 521 10.08 -9.70 15.51
C THR A 521 10.92 -8.64 16.22
N LEU A 522 12.02 -9.04 16.87
CA LEU A 522 12.90 -8.11 17.56
C LEU A 522 13.75 -7.28 16.59
N VAL A 523 14.05 -7.77 15.38
CA VAL A 523 14.74 -6.96 14.37
C VAL A 523 13.99 -5.68 14.06
N ILE A 524 12.65 -5.71 14.03
CA ILE A 524 11.79 -4.54 13.80
C ILE A 524 12.16 -3.43 14.78
N HIS A 525 12.41 -3.78 16.04
CA HIS A 525 12.84 -2.84 17.07
C HIS A 525 14.30 -2.42 16.91
N MET A 526 15.16 -3.27 16.35
CA MET A 526 16.58 -2.96 16.18
C MET A 526 16.84 -1.99 15.02
N ILE A 527 16.18 -2.17 13.88
CA ILE A 527 16.53 -1.49 12.62
C ILE A 527 15.62 -0.30 12.27
N ARG A 528 14.59 -0.04 13.10
CA ARG A 528 13.69 1.12 12.98
C ARG A 528 14.36 2.49 13.17
N THR A 529 15.51 2.54 13.84
CA THR A 529 16.17 3.78 14.28
C THR A 529 17.67 3.56 14.38
N PRO A 530 18.50 4.56 14.03
CA PRO A 530 19.94 4.50 14.29
C PRO A 530 20.27 4.48 15.79
N LYS A 531 19.36 5.01 16.62
CA LYS A 531 19.51 5.08 18.08
C LYS A 531 19.45 3.69 18.74
N ILE A 532 19.89 3.61 20.00
CA ILE A 532 19.81 2.38 20.79
C ILE A 532 18.34 2.12 21.13
N PRO A 533 17.78 0.98 20.71
CA PRO A 533 16.37 0.67 20.90
C PRO A 533 16.03 0.45 22.39
N PHE A 534 14.78 0.76 22.76
CA PHE A 534 14.21 0.69 24.12
C PHE A 534 14.78 1.68 25.15
N ILE A 535 16.03 2.12 24.96
CA ILE A 535 16.74 3.05 25.85
C ILE A 535 16.62 4.48 25.31
N GLN A 536 17.08 4.71 24.08
CA GLN A 536 17.13 6.06 23.48
C GLN A 536 15.89 6.38 22.64
N ASN A 537 15.31 5.37 21.98
CA ASN A 537 14.08 5.52 21.22
C ASN A 537 13.17 4.30 21.48
N ARG A 538 11.89 4.57 21.75
CA ARG A 538 10.87 3.58 22.03
C ARG A 538 9.89 3.49 20.86
N ALA A 539 9.56 2.25 20.51
CA ALA A 539 8.50 1.96 19.56
C ALA A 539 7.15 2.50 20.01
N SER A 540 6.29 2.79 19.03
CA SER A 540 4.90 3.15 19.32
C SER A 540 4.21 2.02 20.11
N ALA A 541 3.28 2.38 21.00
CA ALA A 541 2.56 1.39 21.79
C ALA A 541 1.86 0.30 20.94
N PRO A 542 1.23 0.61 19.79
CA PRO A 542 0.67 -0.42 18.91
C PRO A 542 1.71 -1.41 18.39
N LEU A 543 2.90 -0.93 18.02
CA LEU A 543 3.97 -1.80 17.50
C LEU A 543 4.52 -2.70 18.59
N THR A 544 4.81 -2.15 19.77
CA THR A 544 5.29 -2.95 20.90
C THR A 544 4.26 -4.00 21.33
N LEU A 545 2.97 -3.64 21.38
CA LEU A 545 1.92 -4.57 21.76
C LEU A 545 1.77 -5.70 20.73
N LEU A 546 1.67 -5.39 19.44
CA LEU A 546 1.53 -6.41 18.38
C LEU A 546 2.74 -7.34 18.30
N THR A 547 3.96 -6.80 18.39
CA THR A 547 5.19 -7.61 18.39
C THR A 547 5.30 -8.51 19.62
N CYS A 548 5.01 -8.01 20.82
CA CYS A 548 4.98 -8.83 22.03
C CYS A 548 3.89 -9.90 21.99
N THR A 549 2.69 -9.55 21.48
CA THR A 549 1.61 -10.53 21.29
C THR A 549 2.00 -11.60 20.27
N GLY A 550 2.63 -11.23 19.16
CA GLY A 550 3.13 -12.17 18.15
C GLY A 550 4.13 -13.16 18.75
N ILE A 551 5.13 -12.66 19.49
CA ILE A 551 6.12 -13.49 20.19
C ILE A 551 5.43 -14.44 21.18
N ALA A 552 4.52 -13.93 22.02
CA ALA A 552 3.84 -14.72 23.04
C ALA A 552 2.98 -15.82 22.42
N VAL A 553 2.17 -15.50 21.40
CA VAL A 553 1.29 -16.45 20.73
C VAL A 553 2.11 -17.56 20.07
N LEU A 554 3.16 -17.23 19.32
CA LEU A 554 3.93 -18.23 18.58
C LEU A 554 4.84 -19.07 19.46
N THR A 555 5.31 -18.51 20.57
CA THR A 555 6.03 -19.28 21.59
C THR A 555 5.10 -20.28 22.28
N ALA A 556 3.81 -19.95 22.45
CA ALA A 556 2.83 -20.85 23.06
C ALA A 556 2.37 -21.97 22.11
N ILE A 557 2.35 -21.75 20.79
CA ILE A 557 1.78 -22.69 19.82
C ILE A 557 2.35 -24.12 19.91
N PRO A 558 3.67 -24.36 19.98
CA PRO A 558 4.22 -25.73 20.12
C PRO A 558 3.69 -26.51 21.34
N PHE A 559 3.15 -25.82 22.34
CA PHE A 559 2.55 -26.42 23.54
C PHE A 559 1.04 -26.67 23.42
N THR A 560 0.42 -26.28 22.32
CA THR A 560 -1.02 -26.39 22.09
C THR A 560 -1.36 -27.52 21.11
N PRO A 561 -2.62 -28.00 21.09
CA PRO A 561 -3.07 -28.96 20.07
C PRO A 561 -2.86 -28.45 18.64
N LEU A 562 -2.98 -27.14 18.42
CA LEU A 562 -2.67 -26.50 17.15
C LEU A 562 -1.20 -26.74 16.75
N GLY A 563 -0.27 -26.68 17.70
CA GLY A 563 1.14 -27.00 17.44
C GLY A 563 1.34 -28.43 16.97
N GLY A 564 0.66 -29.40 17.60
CA GLY A 564 0.68 -30.80 17.16
C GLY A 564 0.16 -30.98 15.74
N LEU A 565 -0.91 -30.26 15.37
CA LEU A 565 -1.46 -30.23 14.01
C LEU A 565 -0.49 -29.61 12.98
N LEU A 566 0.34 -28.66 13.41
CA LEU A 566 1.40 -28.07 12.58
C LEU A 566 2.67 -28.94 12.51
N GLY A 567 2.67 -30.10 13.17
CA GLY A 567 3.81 -31.02 13.22
C GLY A 567 4.90 -30.64 14.24
N PHE A 568 4.58 -29.79 15.22
CA PHE A 568 5.53 -29.40 16.25
C PHE A 568 5.54 -30.35 17.45
N ALA A 569 6.72 -30.54 18.04
CA ALA A 569 6.86 -31.12 19.36
C ALA A 569 6.95 -30.01 20.42
N ALA A 570 6.40 -30.27 21.61
CA ALA A 570 6.51 -29.34 22.73
C ALA A 570 7.98 -29.14 23.13
N LEU A 571 8.41 -27.88 23.20
CA LEU A 571 9.79 -27.54 23.51
C LEU A 571 10.05 -27.67 25.02
N PRO A 572 11.06 -28.44 25.47
CA PRO A 572 11.49 -28.44 26.85
C PRO A 572 11.87 -27.03 27.32
N VAL A 573 11.52 -26.67 28.55
CA VAL A 573 11.78 -25.33 29.11
C VAL A 573 13.28 -24.97 29.10
N SER A 574 14.16 -25.96 29.16
CA SER A 574 15.61 -25.79 29.01
C SER A 574 16.03 -25.14 27.69
N TYR A 575 15.23 -25.25 26.63
CA TYR A 575 15.48 -24.57 25.36
C TYR A 575 15.57 -23.06 25.53
N PHE A 576 14.71 -22.48 26.38
CA PHE A 576 14.68 -21.03 26.58
C PHE A 576 15.93 -20.49 27.28
N ALA A 577 16.66 -21.35 28.02
CA ALA A 577 17.95 -20.99 28.59
C ALA A 577 19.03 -20.78 27.51
N TYR A 578 18.91 -21.44 26.35
CA TYR A 578 19.72 -21.17 25.15
C TYR A 578 19.16 -20.00 24.34
N LEU A 579 17.84 -19.95 24.15
CA LEU A 579 17.21 -18.95 23.29
C LEU A 579 17.46 -17.51 23.77
N ILE A 580 17.31 -17.25 25.07
CA ILE A 580 17.49 -15.90 25.63
C ILE A 580 18.88 -15.31 25.31
N PRO A 581 20.00 -15.97 25.65
CA PRO A 581 21.32 -15.43 25.32
C PRO A 581 21.57 -15.35 23.80
N CYS A 582 21.06 -16.31 23.03
CA CYS A 582 21.14 -16.29 21.56
C CYS A 582 20.50 -15.01 20.99
N ILE A 583 19.28 -14.69 21.43
CA ILE A 583 18.56 -13.48 21.01
C ILE A 583 19.23 -12.20 21.51
N LEU A 584 19.78 -12.18 22.72
CA LEU A 584 20.52 -11.02 23.21
C LEU A 584 21.78 -10.74 22.36
N LEU A 585 22.54 -11.78 22.02
CA LEU A 585 23.68 -11.66 21.11
C LEU A 585 23.25 -11.19 19.73
N TYR A 586 22.12 -11.68 19.23
CA TYR A 586 21.54 -11.21 17.98
C TYR A 586 21.21 -9.71 18.01
N MET A 587 20.56 -9.23 19.08
CA MET A 587 20.26 -7.82 19.24
C MET A 587 21.53 -6.95 19.26
N VAL A 588 22.60 -7.44 19.90
CA VAL A 588 23.91 -6.77 19.90
C VAL A 588 24.52 -6.75 18.50
N LEU A 589 24.49 -7.86 17.77
CA LEU A 589 25.04 -7.95 16.43
C LEU A 589 24.27 -7.07 15.44
N ALA A 590 22.94 -7.14 15.44
CA ALA A 590 22.07 -6.30 14.62
C ALA A 590 22.29 -4.80 14.90
N THR A 591 22.45 -4.42 16.17
CA THR A 591 22.76 -3.04 16.58
C THR A 591 24.16 -2.60 16.15
N SER A 592 25.11 -3.52 16.08
CA SER A 592 26.48 -3.22 15.64
C SER A 592 26.55 -3.08 14.11
N LEU A 593 25.93 -3.99 13.38
CA LEU A 593 25.88 -3.97 11.92
C LEU A 593 25.10 -2.78 11.38
N LYS A 594 23.99 -2.39 12.01
CA LYS A 594 23.28 -1.16 11.58
C LYS A 594 24.16 0.09 11.72
N LYS A 595 24.97 0.19 12.78
CA LYS A 595 25.90 1.32 12.97
C LYS A 595 27.04 1.28 11.95
N ALA A 596 27.53 0.10 11.62
CA ALA A 596 28.55 -0.06 10.59
C ALA A 596 28.01 0.27 9.18
N TYR A 597 26.76 -0.11 8.88
CA TYR A 597 26.05 0.29 7.67
C TYR A 597 25.90 1.82 7.58
N GLU A 598 25.44 2.45 8.66
CA GLU A 598 25.30 3.91 8.75
C GLU A 598 26.63 4.63 8.54
N ARG A 599 27.74 4.11 9.09
CA ARG A 599 29.08 4.69 8.83
C ARG A 599 29.52 4.57 7.37
N HIS A 600 29.12 3.51 6.68
CA HIS A 600 29.55 3.26 5.30
C HIS A 600 28.72 4.03 4.28
N TYR A 601 27.39 4.05 4.46
CA TYR A 601 26.44 4.67 3.53
C TYR A 601 25.97 6.06 3.97
N GLY A 602 26.34 6.51 5.17
CA GLY A 602 25.97 7.80 5.74
C GLY A 602 24.58 7.83 6.40
N GLU A 603 23.67 6.92 6.03
CA GLU A 603 22.29 6.91 6.51
C GLU A 603 21.72 5.49 6.67
N LEU A 604 20.88 5.28 7.69
CA LEU A 604 20.23 3.99 7.93
C LEU A 604 18.93 3.81 7.12
N LEU A 605 18.06 4.83 7.13
CA LEU A 605 16.72 4.81 6.55
C LEU A 605 16.68 5.49 5.19
#